data_AF-A0A8T6WV52-F1
#
_entry.id   AF-A0A8T6WV52-F1
#
_cell.length_a   1.000
_cell.length_b   1.000
_cell.length_c   1.000
_cell.angle_alpha   90.00
_cell.angle_beta   90.00
_cell.angle_gamma   90.00
#
_symmetry.space_group_name_H-M   'P 1'
#
loop_
_entity.id
_entity.type
_entity.pdbx_description
1 polymer ?
#
loop_
_entity_poly.entity_id
_entity_poly.type
_entity_poly.pdbx_seq_one_letter_code
_entity_poly.pdbx_strand_id
1 'polypeptide(L)' 'MQRATAKKAVKGEKSYPDKLFYKIGEVSKIAGVEPYVLRYWESEFPFLKPRKSKS' A
#
# COMPACT_ATOMS: atom_id res chain seq x y z
N MET A 1 12.39 -23.80 15.39
CA MET A 1 11.40 -22.71 15.60
C MET A 1 10.57 -22.57 14.33
N GLN A 2 9.31 -23.03 14.37
CA GLN A 2 8.40 -23.01 13.23
C GLN A 2 7.76 -21.62 13.09
N ARG A 3 7.93 -20.97 11.94
CA ARG A 3 6.93 -20.04 11.34
C ARG A 3 7.10 -20.13 9.81
N ALA A 4 6.50 -21.14 9.19
CA ALA A 4 5.19 -21.04 8.53
C ALA A 4 5.22 -20.03 7.36
N THR A 5 5.47 -20.55 6.16
CA THR A 5 5.10 -19.97 4.87
C THR A 5 3.60 -19.70 4.83
N ALA A 6 3.21 -18.45 4.53
CA ALA A 6 1.83 -18.11 4.19
C ALA A 6 1.82 -17.16 2.99
N LYS A 7 1.90 -17.72 1.78
CA LYS A 7 1.38 -17.04 0.58
C LYS A 7 -0.13 -16.92 0.76
N LYS A 8 -0.60 -15.79 1.26
CA LYS A 8 -2.03 -15.55 1.44
C LYS A 8 -2.60 -14.94 0.16
N ALA A 9 -3.31 -15.81 -0.56
CA ALA A 9 -4.43 -15.56 -1.47
C ALA A 9 -4.52 -14.16 -2.12
N VAL A 10 -4.22 -14.13 -3.42
CA VAL A 10 -4.72 -13.12 -4.36
C VAL A 10 -6.26 -13.13 -4.26
N LYS A 11 -6.82 -12.16 -3.55
CA LYS A 11 -8.28 -11.98 -3.43
C LYS A 11 -8.69 -10.69 -4.13
N GLY A 12 -9.31 -10.88 -5.28
CA GLY A 12 -10.44 -10.08 -5.71
C GLY A 12 -10.14 -9.10 -6.82
N GLU A 13 -10.79 -9.33 -7.96
CA GLU A 13 -11.38 -8.28 -8.77
C GLU A 13 -12.01 -7.21 -7.86
N LYS A 14 -11.26 -6.15 -7.56
CA LYS A 14 -11.84 -4.91 -7.09
C LYS A 14 -11.94 -4.06 -8.34
N SER A 15 -13.14 -3.99 -8.92
CA SER A 15 -13.47 -2.83 -9.73
C SER A 15 -13.12 -1.61 -8.87
N TYR A 16 -12.24 -0.75 -9.37
CA TYR A 16 -11.88 0.50 -8.69
C TYR A 16 -12.72 1.64 -9.29
N PRO A 17 -13.98 1.87 -8.89
CA PRO A 17 -14.65 3.12 -9.20
C PRO A 17 -14.50 4.11 -8.02
N ASP A 18 -14.17 5.36 -8.37
CA ASP A 18 -14.45 6.61 -7.62
C ASP A 18 -13.71 6.92 -6.29
N LYS A 19 -12.50 6.43 -6.04
CA LYS A 19 -11.68 6.91 -4.91
C LYS A 19 -10.42 7.65 -5.36
N LEU A 20 -10.39 8.96 -5.14
CA LEU A 20 -9.25 9.83 -5.49
C LEU A 20 -8.02 9.66 -4.58
N PHE A 21 -8.21 9.21 -3.33
CA PHE A 21 -7.13 9.06 -2.35
C PHE A 21 -7.29 7.78 -1.53
N TYR A 22 -6.20 7.06 -1.32
CA TYR A 22 -6.14 5.83 -0.54
C TYR A 22 -5.30 6.04 0.72
N LYS A 23 -5.69 5.40 1.83
CA LYS A 23 -4.84 5.34 3.03
C LYS A 23 -3.63 4.45 2.75
N ILE A 24 -2.48 4.73 3.36
CA ILE A 24 -1.25 3.93 3.18
C ILE A 24 -1.45 2.44 3.49
N GLY A 25 -2.31 2.09 4.43
CA GLY A 25 -2.67 0.69 4.72
C GLY A 25 -3.53 0.02 3.64
N GLU A 26 -4.29 0.78 2.85
CA GLU A 26 -4.98 0.28 1.66
C GLU A 26 -3.97 0.06 0.53
N VAL A 27 -3.09 1.04 0.29
CA VAL A 27 -2.02 0.94 -0.72
C VAL A 27 -1.08 -0.22 -0.41
N SER A 28 -0.70 -0.43 0.85
CA SER A 28 0.10 -1.57 1.30
C SER A 28 -0.53 -2.91 0.92
N LYS A 29 -1.85 -3.05 1.09
CA LYS A 29 -2.58 -4.27 0.69
C LYS A 29 -2.64 -4.44 -0.83
N ILE A 30 -2.77 -3.35 -1.58
CA ILE A 30 -2.82 -3.36 -3.05
C ILE A 30 -1.44 -3.70 -3.64
N ALA A 31 -0.38 -3.07 -3.12
CA ALA A 31 0.99 -3.25 -3.57
C ALA A 31 1.64 -4.53 -3.02
N GLY A 32 1.03 -5.17 -2.01
CA GLY A 32 1.56 -6.39 -1.40
C GLY A 32 2.85 -6.19 -0.60
N VAL A 33 3.09 -4.97 -0.12
CA VAL A 33 4.28 -4.59 0.66
C VAL A 33 3.87 -3.96 1.98
N GLU A 34 4.71 -4.08 3.00
CA GLU A 34 4.44 -3.49 4.31
C GLU A 34 4.44 -1.95 4.28
N PRO A 35 3.63 -1.27 5.12
CA PRO A 35 3.51 0.19 5.10
C PRO A 35 4.82 0.95 5.28
N TYR A 36 5.77 0.40 6.06
CA TYR A 36 7.07 1.06 6.28
C TYR A 36 7.93 1.09 5.02
N VAL A 37 7.78 0.11 4.11
CA VAL A 37 8.50 0.06 2.82
C VAL A 37 8.03 1.22 1.94
N LEU A 38 6.72 1.46 1.89
CA LEU A 38 6.16 2.60 1.16
C LEU A 38 6.63 3.94 1.73
N ARG A 39 6.74 4.08 3.05
CA ARG A 39 7.30 5.30 3.68
C ARG A 39 8.78 5.52 3.37
N TYR A 40 9.54 4.43 3.31
CA TYR A 40 10.92 4.49 2.89
C TYR A 40 11.00 4.97 1.43
N TRP A 41 10.18 4.40 0.55
CA TRP A 41 10.08 4.87 -0.84
C TRP A 41 9.64 6.33 -0.98
N GLU A 42 8.72 6.82 -0.14
CA GLU A 42 8.38 8.25 -0.11
C GLU A 42 9.60 9.13 0.21
N SER A 43 10.59 8.61 0.95
CA SER A 43 11.82 9.33 1.29
C SER A 43 12.82 9.32 0.13
N GLU A 44 13.01 8.16 -0.49
CA GLU A 44 13.93 7.96 -1.63
C GLU A 44 13.41 8.55 -2.94
N PHE A 45 12.09 8.56 -3.12
CA PHE A 45 11.42 9.00 -4.34
C PHE A 45 10.45 10.15 -4.00
N PRO A 46 10.92 11.41 -4.03
CA PRO A 46 10.10 12.56 -3.67
C PRO A 46 8.78 12.71 -4.45
N PHE A 47 8.71 12.16 -5.67
CA PHE A 47 7.51 12.16 -6.50
C PHE A 47 6.43 11.16 -6.03
N LEU A 48 6.78 10.16 -5.22
CA LEU A 48 5.83 9.24 -4.58
C LEU A 48 5.17 9.84 -3.34
N LYS A 49 5.71 10.95 -2.80
CA LYS A 49 5.13 11.61 -1.64
C LYS A 49 3.69 12.02 -1.97
N PRO A 50 2.70 11.58 -1.19
CA PRO A 50 1.33 12.00 -1.42
C PRO A 50 1.27 13.53 -1.31
N ARG A 51 0.56 14.18 -2.24
CA ARG A 51 0.25 15.60 -2.10
C ARG A 51 -0.50 15.75 -0.77
N LYS A 52 0.04 16.57 0.14
CA LYS A 52 -0.62 16.82 1.44
C LYS A 52 -2.09 17.12 1.18
N SER A 53 -3.00 16.26 1.63
CA SER A 53 -4.41 16.63 1.66
C SER A 53 -4.52 17.81 2.61
N LYS A 54 -5.08 18.94 2.15
CA LYS A 54 -5.60 19.94 3.09
C LYS A 54 -6.63 19.19 3.93
N SER A 55 -6.31 18.99 5.22
CA SER A 55 -7.26 18.44 6.17
C SER A 55 -8.33 19.46 6.52
#